data_AF-A0A4R3H5U7-F1
#
_entry.id   AF-A0A4R3H5U7-F1
#
_cell.length_a   1.000
_cell.length_b   1.000
_cell.length_c   1.000
_cell.angle_alpha   90.00
_cell.angle_beta   90.00
_cell.angle_gamma   90.00
#
_symmetry.space_group_name_H-M   'P 1'
#
loop_
_entity.id
_entity.type
_entity.pdbx_description
1 polymer ?
#
loop_
_entity_poly.entity_id
_entity_poly.type
_entity_poly.pdbx_seq_one_letter_code
_entity_poly.pdbx_strand_id
1 'polypeptide(L)'
;MFGLRVYRRRLFECSFFALTPQRPTPRVRGSTNAGRGYSSFAAGAKMICVAGNNFRRADGAAAMGIDWPATRAEIAQAIPPAYTEFLGRQLLAQVTAARAAA
;
A
#
# COMPACT_ATOMS: atom_id res chain seq x y z
N MET A 1 4.52 4.04 -8.58
CA MET A 1 4.20 5.26 -7.80
C MET A 1 5.06 5.42 -6.54
N PHE A 2 5.47 4.37 -5.80
CA PHE A 2 6.32 4.56 -4.60
C PHE A 2 7.51 3.59 -4.49
N GLY A 3 7.87 2.90 -5.57
CA GLY A 3 8.91 1.86 -5.54
C GLY A 3 8.60 0.63 -4.68
N LEU A 4 7.42 0.58 -4.05
CA LEU A 4 7.03 -0.51 -3.14
C LEU A 4 6.81 -1.82 -3.89
N ARG A 5 7.22 -2.91 -3.24
CA ARG A 5 7.06 -4.29 -3.73
C ARG A 5 5.80 -4.95 -3.17
N VAL A 6 4.76 -4.17 -2.90
CA VAL A 6 3.46 -4.67 -2.42
C VAL A 6 2.44 -4.75 -3.54
N TYR A 7 1.73 -5.87 -3.60
CA TYR A 7 0.51 -5.99 -4.40
C TYR A 7 -0.71 -5.87 -3.50
N ARG A 8 -1.20 -4.63 -3.36
CA ARG A 8 -2.43 -4.33 -2.62
C ARG A 8 -3.18 -3.20 -3.30
N ARG A 9 -4.42 -3.48 -3.71
CA ARG A 9 -5.32 -2.46 -4.24
C ARG A 9 -6.06 -1.82 -3.05
N ARG A 10 -6.27 -0.51 -3.13
CA ARG A 10 -7.12 0.23 -2.20
C ARG A 10 -8.16 0.96 -3.01
N LEU A 11 -9.41 0.76 -2.65
CA LEU A 11 -10.53 1.58 -3.11
C LEU A 11 -10.83 2.57 -2.00
N PHE A 12 -11.14 3.80 -2.38
CA PHE A 12 -11.59 4.83 -1.46
C PHE A 12 -13.03 5.15 -1.81
N GLU A 13 -13.87 5.24 -0.79
CA GLU A 13 -15.24 5.70 -0.92
C GLU A 13 -15.26 7.21 -0.69
N CYS A 14 -16.03 7.92 -1.51
CA CYS A 14 -16.23 9.36 -1.42
C CYS A 14 -17.73 9.64 -1.30
N SER A 15 -18.11 10.58 -0.43
CA SER A 15 -19.49 11.07 -0.32
C SER A 15 -19.89 12.06 -1.41
N PHE A 16 -18.96 12.40 -2.31
CA PHE A 16 -19.14 13.35 -3.39
C PHE A 16 -18.70 12.73 -4.72
N PHE A 17 -19.19 13.28 -5.82
CA PHE A 17 -18.79 12.84 -7.15
C PHE A 17 -17.31 13.11 -7.38
N ALA A 18 -16.56 12.06 -7.69
CA ALA A 18 -15.15 12.13 -8.02
C ALA A 18 -14.85 11.29 -9.26
N LEU A 19 -14.24 11.90 -10.27
CA LEU A 19 -13.73 11.17 -11.42
C LEU A 19 -12.52 10.33 -10.97
N THR A 20 -12.65 9.02 -11.08
CA THR A 20 -11.51 8.12 -10.83
C THR A 20 -10.70 8.00 -12.12
N PRO A 21 -9.37 8.27 -12.10
CA PRO A 21 -8.56 8.10 -13.28
C PRO A 21 -8.63 6.66 -13.78
N GLN A 22 -8.70 6.50 -15.10
CA GLN A 22 -8.71 5.17 -15.71
C GLN A 22 -7.45 4.44 -15.29
N ARG A 23 -7.63 3.35 -14.54
CA ARG A 23 -6.52 2.62 -13.95
C ARG A 23 -5.85 1.78 -15.04
N PRO A 24 -4.55 2.00 -15.36
CA PRO A 24 -3.83 0.99 -16.10
C PRO A 24 -3.84 -0.28 -15.23
N THR A 25 -4.28 -1.41 -15.79
CA THR A 25 -4.05 -2.70 -15.13
C THR A 25 -2.56 -2.77 -14.85
N PRO A 26 -2.14 -2.83 -13.57
CA PRO A 26 -0.72 -2.96 -13.31
C PRO A 26 -0.34 -4.29 -13.96
N ARG A 27 0.44 -4.23 -15.03
CA ARG A 27 1.31 -5.35 -15.40
C ARG A 27 2.31 -5.41 -14.24
N VAL A 28 1.88 -6.02 -13.15
CA VAL A 28 2.77 -6.34 -12.04
C VAL A 28 3.87 -7.14 -12.69
N ARG A 29 5.08 -6.57 -12.78
CA ARG A 29 6.22 -7.26 -13.39
C ARG A 29 6.72 -8.31 -12.38
N GLY A 30 5.90 -9.32 -12.11
CA GLY A 30 6.23 -10.37 -11.17
C GLY A 30 5.05 -11.10 -10.55
N SER A 31 5.33 -12.32 -10.11
CA SER A 31 4.41 -13.16 -9.36
C SER A 31 4.46 -12.80 -7.87
N THR A 32 3.31 -12.92 -7.20
CA THR A 32 3.23 -12.89 -5.74
C THR A 32 3.47 -14.27 -5.11
N ASN A 33 3.43 -15.34 -5.92
CA ASN A 33 3.46 -16.75 -5.53
C ASN A 33 2.42 -17.12 -4.45
N ALA A 34 1.42 -16.27 -4.24
CA ALA A 34 0.38 -16.42 -3.23
C ALA A 34 -0.55 -17.63 -3.48
N GLY A 35 -0.61 -18.14 -4.72
CA GLY A 35 -1.33 -19.36 -5.08
C GLY A 35 -0.53 -20.66 -4.86
N ARG A 36 0.74 -20.56 -4.44
CA ARG A 36 1.62 -21.71 -4.14
C ARG A 36 1.95 -21.79 -2.64
N GLY A 37 1.14 -21.14 -1.80
CA GLY A 37 1.37 -20.97 -0.37
C GLY A 37 1.64 -19.51 0.00
N TYR A 38 2.45 -19.30 1.05
CA TYR A 38 2.75 -17.97 1.57
C TYR A 38 3.53 -17.09 0.59
N SER A 39 3.05 -15.87 0.35
CA SER A 39 3.80 -14.87 -0.41
C SER A 39 5.10 -14.51 0.33
N SER A 40 6.24 -14.79 -0.30
CA SER A 40 7.56 -14.59 0.30
C SER A 40 8.63 -14.31 -0.75
N PHE A 41 9.56 -13.39 -0.44
CA PHE A 41 10.71 -13.11 -1.29
C PHE A 41 11.63 -14.33 -1.42
N ALA A 42 11.78 -15.10 -0.33
CA ALA A 42 12.55 -16.34 -0.33
C ALA A 42 11.95 -17.42 -1.26
N ALA A 43 10.64 -17.39 -1.48
CA ALA A 43 9.95 -18.28 -2.42
C ALA A 43 9.95 -17.73 -3.86
N GLY A 44 10.80 -16.75 -4.17
CA GLY A 44 10.91 -16.16 -5.51
C GLY A 44 9.79 -15.19 -5.89
N ALA A 45 8.97 -14.75 -4.93
CA ALA A 45 7.98 -13.71 -5.20
C ALA A 45 8.70 -12.37 -5.45
N LYS A 46 8.35 -11.68 -6.54
CA LYS A 46 8.90 -10.33 -6.81
C LYS A 46 8.12 -9.24 -6.07
N MET A 47 6.88 -9.57 -5.72
CA MET A 47 5.92 -8.71 -5.03
C MET A 47 5.27 -9.50 -3.91
N ILE A 48 4.87 -8.84 -2.83
CA ILE A 48 4.18 -9.50 -1.72
C ILE A 48 2.70 -9.13 -1.72
N CYS A 49 1.84 -10.14 -1.68
CA CYS A 49 0.41 -9.94 -1.47
C CYS A 49 0.14 -9.81 0.04
N VAL A 50 0.18 -8.57 0.53
CA VAL A 50 -0.11 -8.26 1.94
C VAL A 50 -1.62 -8.21 2.15
N ALA A 51 -2.24 -9.38 2.21
CA ALA A 51 -3.67 -9.56 2.40
C ALA A 51 -3.95 -10.72 3.37
N GLY A 52 -4.70 -10.43 4.44
CA GLY A 52 -5.06 -11.40 5.47
C GLY A 52 -3.85 -12.16 6.00
N ASN A 53 -3.89 -13.49 5.90
CA ASN A 53 -2.89 -14.38 6.45
C ASN A 53 -1.81 -14.81 5.44
N ASN A 54 -1.81 -14.32 4.19
CA ASN A 54 -1.11 -15.00 3.09
C ASN A 54 0.30 -14.48 2.77
N PHE A 55 1.05 -14.02 3.76
CA PHE A 55 2.42 -13.50 3.59
C PHE A 55 3.27 -13.70 4.85
N ARG A 56 4.59 -13.82 4.67
CA ARG A 56 5.52 -13.83 5.81
C ARG A 56 5.61 -12.43 6.39
N ARG A 57 5.54 -12.30 7.71
CA ARG A 57 5.55 -11.00 8.42
C ARG A 57 6.67 -10.07 7.94
N ALA A 58 7.91 -10.58 7.93
CA ALA A 58 9.09 -9.81 7.54
C ALA A 58 9.02 -9.33 6.07
N ASP A 59 8.58 -10.21 5.16
CA ASP A 59 8.44 -9.88 3.75
C ASP A 59 7.32 -8.85 3.53
N GLY A 60 6.22 -8.94 4.28
CA GLY A 60 5.15 -7.94 4.26
C GLY A 60 5.60 -6.58 4.75
N ALA A 61 6.32 -6.54 5.88
CA ALA A 61 6.90 -5.31 6.42
C ALA A 61 7.85 -4.65 5.41
N ALA A 62 8.80 -5.43 4.86
CA ALA A 62 9.74 -4.96 3.86
C ALA A 62 9.07 -4.51 2.54
N ALA A 63 8.01 -5.20 2.10
CA ALA A 63 7.26 -4.83 0.90
C ALA A 63 6.45 -3.53 1.07
N MET A 64 5.96 -3.27 2.29
CA MET A 64 5.18 -2.09 2.65
C MET A 64 6.05 -0.89 3.04
N GLY A 65 7.34 -1.11 3.33
CA GLY A 65 8.24 -0.09 3.87
C GLY A 65 7.97 0.21 5.35
N ILE A 66 7.55 -0.79 6.12
CA ILE A 66 7.31 -0.70 7.56
C ILE A 66 8.58 -1.15 8.28
N ASP A 67 9.18 -0.26 9.08
CA ASP A 67 10.42 -0.47 9.83
C ASP A 67 10.20 -0.62 11.34
N TRP A 68 9.03 -0.26 11.87
CA TRP A 68 8.69 -0.41 13.27
C TRP A 68 8.22 -1.83 13.65
N PRO A 69 8.30 -2.23 14.93
CA PRO A 69 7.77 -3.50 15.41
C PRO A 69 6.25 -3.57 15.20
N ALA A 70 5.82 -4.37 14.23
CA ALA A 70 4.42 -4.66 13.98
C ALA A 70 4.19 -6.16 13.82
N THR A 71 3.05 -6.62 14.33
CA THR A 71 2.53 -7.96 14.10
C THR A 71 2.06 -8.11 12.65
N ARG A 72 1.89 -9.35 12.21
CA ARG A 72 1.40 -9.62 10.85
C ARG A 72 -0.02 -9.11 10.63
N ALA A 73 -0.88 -9.18 11.64
CA ALA A 73 -2.25 -8.69 11.57
C ALA A 73 -2.27 -7.17 11.39
N GLU A 74 -1.44 -6.45 12.14
CA GLU A 74 -1.29 -4.99 11.98
C GLU A 74 -0.75 -4.63 10.59
N ILE A 75 0.29 -5.33 10.10
CA ILE A 75 0.81 -5.12 8.73
C ILE A 75 -0.28 -5.37 7.67
N ALA A 76 -1.13 -6.38 7.88
CA ALA A 76 -2.23 -6.68 6.97
C ALA A 76 -3.30 -5.56 6.93
N GLN A 77 -3.42 -4.73 7.97
CA GLN A 77 -4.36 -3.60 8.01
C GLN A 77 -3.70 -2.26 7.69
N ALA A 78 -2.40 -2.11 7.95
CA ALA A 78 -1.66 -0.86 7.80
C ALA A 78 -1.66 -0.30 6.37
N ILE A 79 -1.60 1.03 6.25
CA ILE A 79 -1.31 1.77 5.01
C ILE A 79 0.22 1.89 4.85
N PRO A 80 0.80 1.71 3.63
CA PRO A 80 2.23 1.92 3.46
C PRO A 80 2.64 3.34 3.88
N PRO A 81 3.74 3.52 4.64
CA PRO A 81 4.17 4.85 5.11
C PRO A 81 4.34 5.86 3.98
N ALA A 82 4.97 5.45 2.87
CA ALA A 82 5.16 6.30 1.70
C ALA A 82 3.83 6.80 1.10
N TYR A 83 2.76 5.99 1.19
CA TYR A 83 1.45 6.43 0.70
C TYR A 83 0.78 7.37 1.71
N THR A 84 0.86 7.08 3.00
CA THR A 84 0.36 7.97 4.05
C THR A 84 1.04 9.34 4.01
N GLU A 85 2.35 9.38 3.82
CA GLU A 85 3.10 10.63 3.68
C GLU A 85 2.64 11.45 2.47
N PHE A 86 2.45 10.80 1.32
CA PHE A 86 1.91 11.45 0.12
C PHE A 86 0.54 12.10 0.39
N LEU A 87 -0.38 11.38 1.04
CA LEU A 87 -1.70 11.92 1.40
C LEU A 87 -1.59 13.04 2.43
N GLY A 88 -0.70 12.91 3.42
CA GLY A 88 -0.47 13.92 4.46
C GLY A 88 0.02 15.25 3.87
N ARG A 89 0.94 15.21 2.90
CA ARG A 89 1.41 16.43 2.21
C ARG A 89 0.27 17.14 1.46
N GLN A 90 -0.60 16.39 0.80
CA GLN A 90 -1.76 16.94 0.10
C GLN A 90 -2.75 17.58 1.09
N LEU A 91 -3.02 16.91 2.21
CA LEU A 91 -3.88 17.44 3.27
C LEU A 91 -3.32 18.75 3.83
N LEU A 92 -2.03 18.78 4.17
CA LEU A 92 -1.38 19.98 4.72
C LEU A 92 -1.49 21.15 3.76
N ALA A 93 -1.24 20.94 2.46
CA ALA A 93 -1.37 22.00 1.45
C ALA A 93 -2.78 22.61 1.43
N GLN A 94 -3.82 21.78 1.51
CA GLN A 94 -5.22 22.24 1.52
C GLN A 94 -5.57 22.98 2.82
N VAL A 95 -5.17 22.45 3.98
CA VAL A 95 -5.45 23.07 5.28
C VAL A 95 -4.74 24.41 5.40
N THR A 96 -3.49 24.51 4.96
CA THR A 96 -2.74 25.77 5.00
C THR A 96 -3.33 26.80 4.05
N ALA A 97 -3.73 26.41 2.83
CA ALA A 97 -4.39 27.32 1.89
C ALA A 97 -5.72 27.84 2.44
N ALA A 98 -6.56 26.97 3.02
CA ALA A 98 -7.83 27.36 3.62
C ALA A 98 -7.65 28.34 4.80
N ARG A 99 -6.62 28.14 5.63
CA ARG A 99 -6.31 29.04 6.75
C ARG A 99 -5.80 30.41 6.31
N ALA A 100 -5.08 30.50 5.19
CA ALA A 100 -4.59 31.77 4.66
C ALA A 100 -5.70 32.60 4.00
N ALA A 101 -6.79 31.96 3.59
CA ALA A 101 -7.94 32.61 2.97
C ALA A 101 -9.03 33.05 3.97
N ALA A 102 -8.90 32.69 5.25
CA ALA A 102 -9.78 33.05 6.36
C ALA A 102 -9.20 34.22 7.15
#